data_AF-A0A6B2SIB4-F1
#
_entry.id   AF-A0A6B2SIB4-F1
#
_cell.length_a   1.000
_cell.length_b   1.000
_cell.length_c   1.000
_cell.angle_alpha   90.00
_cell.angle_beta   90.00
_cell.angle_gamma   90.00
#
_symmetry.space_group_name_H-M   'P 1'
#
loop_
_entity.id
_entity.type
_entity.pdbx_description
1 polymer ?
#
loop_
_entity_poly.entity_id
_entity_poly.type
_entity_poly.pdbx_seq_one_letter_code
_entity_poly.pdbx_strand_id
1 'polypeptide(L)'
;MSARDQLLVVIDPVARRTDGESVRIAKDVLGAGAAVRVCLPDGPEDFTKALARRGTRRLVVIGDDRALLRAVAALHRERDLAGCALSVVPVGAAQSLTLTRGLGVPAGAVAAARAVLEGAERRLDLLVDDSDGVVLGDLRIPPVGAGRSSSVPEDVSSSVGAGASARVIAGRAGVAAEGHAWL
;
A
#
# COMPACT_ATOMS: atom_id res chain seq x y z
N MET A 1 5.22 -25.49 -5.22
CA MET A 1 4.81 -24.30 -4.45
C MET A 1 5.43 -23.10 -5.11
N SER A 2 4.63 -22.30 -5.81
CA SER A 2 5.15 -21.15 -6.55
C SER A 2 5.42 -20.00 -5.57
N ALA A 3 6.29 -19.05 -5.90
CA ALA A 3 6.56 -17.89 -5.04
C ALA A 3 5.30 -17.07 -4.69
N ARG A 4 4.21 -17.25 -5.46
CA ARG A 4 2.89 -16.65 -5.24
C ARG A 4 2.16 -17.18 -4.00
N ASP A 5 2.53 -18.36 -3.51
CA ASP A 5 1.84 -19.05 -2.41
C ASP A 5 2.43 -18.67 -1.03
N GLN A 6 3.44 -17.79 -0.98
CA GLN A 6 4.07 -17.36 0.27
C GLN A 6 3.94 -15.86 0.45
N LEU A 7 3.21 -15.46 1.50
CA LEU A 7 2.93 -14.07 1.81
C LEU A 7 3.70 -13.65 3.06
N LEU A 8 4.34 -12.47 2.99
CA LEU A 8 4.73 -11.72 4.17
C LEU A 8 3.62 -10.69 4.43
N VAL A 9 2.84 -10.92 5.49
CA VAL A 9 1.75 -10.03 5.89
C VAL A 9 2.27 -9.12 6.99
N VAL A 10 2.37 -7.83 6.69
CA VAL A 10 2.73 -6.79 7.65
C VAL A 10 1.47 -6.07 8.07
N ILE A 11 1.17 -6.09 9.37
CA ILE A 11 -0.05 -5.49 9.92
C ILE A 11 0.31 -4.19 10.62
N ASP A 12 -0.28 -3.10 10.14
CA ASP A 12 -0.08 -1.80 10.74
C ASP A 12 -0.71 -1.72 12.14
N PRO A 13 0.00 -1.17 13.15
CA PRO A 13 -0.54 -1.05 14.50
C PRO A 13 -1.77 -0.13 14.57
N VAL A 14 -1.93 0.84 13.66
CA VAL A 14 -3.14 1.67 13.59
C VAL A 14 -4.34 0.83 13.15
N ALA A 15 -4.21 0.02 12.10
CA ALA A 15 -5.29 -0.86 11.65
C ALA A 15 -5.77 -1.81 12.74
N ARG A 16 -4.85 -2.38 13.53
CA ARG A 16 -5.20 -3.24 14.68
C ARG A 16 -6.02 -2.52 15.74
N ARG A 17 -5.75 -1.23 15.98
CA ARG A 17 -6.46 -0.41 16.96
C ARG A 17 -7.79 0.11 16.42
N THR A 18 -7.84 0.45 15.14
CA THR A 18 -9.04 1.01 14.51
C THR A 18 -10.10 -0.05 14.24
N ASP A 19 -9.71 -1.19 13.67
CA ASP A 19 -10.63 -2.28 13.34
C ASP A 19 -9.91 -3.64 13.38
N GLY A 20 -9.74 -4.14 14.60
CA GLY A 20 -9.12 -5.44 14.83
C GLY A 20 -9.95 -6.62 14.31
N GLU A 21 -11.25 -6.45 14.07
CA GLU A 21 -12.10 -7.49 13.49
C GLU A 21 -11.76 -7.68 12.01
N SER A 22 -11.75 -6.59 11.24
CA SER A 22 -11.34 -6.62 9.83
C SER A 22 -9.92 -7.16 9.64
N VAL A 23 -8.99 -6.83 10.55
CA VAL A 23 -7.63 -7.40 10.53
C VAL A 23 -7.65 -8.91 10.70
N ARG A 24 -8.44 -9.45 11.64
CA ARG A 24 -8.56 -10.90 11.85
C ARG A 24 -9.15 -11.58 10.63
N ILE A 25 -10.24 -11.03 10.09
CA ILE A 25 -10.89 -11.54 8.88
C ILE A 25 -9.90 -11.58 7.70
N ALA A 26 -9.17 -10.49 7.47
CA ALA A 26 -8.17 -10.43 6.41
C ALA A 26 -7.09 -11.51 6.60
N LYS A 27 -6.56 -11.65 7.82
CA LYS A 27 -5.55 -12.66 8.15
C LYS A 27 -6.07 -14.09 7.92
N ASP A 28 -7.32 -14.35 8.29
CA ASP A 28 -7.92 -15.68 8.17
C ASP A 28 -8.15 -16.04 6.69
N VAL A 29 -8.64 -15.09 5.87
CA VAL A 29 -8.80 -15.29 4.42
C VAL A 29 -7.45 -15.51 3.74
N LEU A 30 -6.44 -14.69 4.06
CA LEU A 30 -5.10 -14.85 3.50
C LEU A 30 -4.45 -16.17 3.91
N GLY A 31 -4.60 -16.58 5.18
CA GLY A 31 -4.07 -17.83 5.70
C GLY A 31 -4.75 -19.08 5.13
N ALA A 32 -6.01 -18.96 4.70
CA ALA A 32 -6.71 -20.03 4.00
C ALA A 32 -6.22 -20.23 2.55
N GLY A 33 -5.74 -19.15 1.90
CA GLY A 33 -5.31 -19.19 0.50
C GLY A 33 -3.80 -19.32 0.27
N ALA A 34 -2.96 -19.02 1.27
CA ALA A 34 -1.50 -19.01 1.11
C ALA A 34 -0.76 -19.26 2.43
N ALA A 35 0.51 -19.62 2.34
CA ALA A 35 1.41 -19.70 3.49
C ALA A 35 1.77 -18.29 3.97
N VAL A 36 1.16 -17.86 5.08
CA VAL A 36 1.30 -16.51 5.63
C VAL A 36 2.34 -16.46 6.74
N ARG A 37 3.31 -15.56 6.61
CA ARG A 37 4.15 -15.09 7.72
C ARG A 37 3.66 -13.72 8.17
N VAL A 38 3.19 -13.62 9.42
CA VAL A 38 2.72 -12.36 9.99
C VAL A 38 3.86 -11.61 10.68
N CYS A 39 3.97 -10.31 10.42
CA CYS A 39 4.84 -9.38 11.13
C CYS A 39 4.05 -8.21 11.67
N LEU A 40 4.34 -7.84 12.92
CA LEU A 40 3.72 -6.76 13.67
C LEU A 40 4.81 -5.72 13.99
N PRO A 41 5.13 -4.81 13.07
CA PRO A 41 6.12 -3.78 13.32
C PRO A 41 5.58 -2.78 14.34
N ASP A 42 6.38 -2.50 15.37
CA ASP A 42 6.07 -1.43 16.32
C ASP A 42 6.53 -0.06 15.79
N GLY A 43 7.48 -0.05 14.85
CA GLY A 43 7.99 1.15 14.20
C GLY A 43 8.56 0.92 12.79
N PRO A 44 9.02 2.00 12.13
CA PRO A 44 9.55 1.95 10.76
C PRO A 44 10.81 1.08 10.63
N GLU A 45 11.65 1.03 11.65
CA GLU A 45 12.85 0.18 11.66
C GLU A 45 12.49 -1.31 11.63
N ASP A 46 11.47 -1.71 12.37
CA ASP A 46 11.01 -3.09 12.40
C ASP A 46 10.33 -3.49 11.09
N PHE A 47 9.70 -2.52 10.42
CA PHE A 47 9.18 -2.71 9.07
C PHE A 47 10.31 -3.03 8.09
N THR A 48 11.39 -2.23 8.07
CA THR A 48 12.58 -2.48 7.24
C THR A 48 13.24 -3.82 7.58
N LYS A 49 13.36 -4.18 8.86
CA LYS A 49 13.86 -5.51 9.27
C LYS A 49 12.97 -6.65 8.76
N ALA A 50 11.64 -6.46 8.75
CA ALA A 50 10.70 -7.43 8.21
C ALA A 50 10.85 -7.59 6.69
N LEU A 51 11.03 -6.47 5.97
CA LEU A 51 11.32 -6.46 4.53
C LEU A 51 12.61 -7.19 4.20
N ALA A 52 13.71 -6.89 4.92
CA ALA A 52 14.99 -7.56 4.73
C ALA A 52 14.92 -9.09 4.92
N ARG A 53 13.97 -9.57 5.74
CA ARG A 53 13.74 -11.00 6.03
C ARG A 53 12.66 -11.65 5.13
N ARG A 54 12.08 -10.88 4.21
CA ARG A 54 10.99 -11.32 3.32
C ARG A 54 11.44 -12.40 2.35
N GLY A 55 12.64 -12.26 1.78
CA GLY A 55 13.09 -13.09 0.68
C GLY A 55 12.18 -12.93 -0.54
N THR A 56 11.80 -14.04 -1.17
CA THR A 56 10.94 -14.07 -2.36
C THR A 56 9.43 -13.97 -2.07
N ARG A 57 9.04 -13.86 -0.79
CA ARG A 57 7.63 -13.80 -0.39
C ARG A 57 6.98 -12.52 -0.91
N ARG A 58 5.76 -12.60 -1.42
CA ARG A 58 4.99 -11.42 -1.82
C ARG A 58 4.64 -10.59 -0.58
N LEU A 59 4.83 -9.26 -0.64
CA LEU A 59 4.53 -8.37 0.47
C LEU A 59 3.06 -7.98 0.46
N VAL A 60 2.40 -8.13 1.62
CA VAL A 60 1.02 -7.71 1.85
C VAL A 60 0.99 -6.79 3.05
N VAL A 61 0.43 -5.59 2.89
CA VAL A 61 0.25 -4.63 3.98
C VAL A 61 -1.22 -4.57 4.37
N ILE A 62 -1.53 -4.80 5.64
CA ILE A 62 -2.87 -4.58 6.20
C ILE A 62 -2.83 -3.25 6.95
N GLY A 63 -3.53 -2.24 6.44
CA GLY A 63 -3.33 -0.88 6.92
C GLY A 63 -4.18 0.16 6.21
N ASP A 64 -3.97 1.42 6.59
CA ASP A 64 -4.54 2.58 5.92
C ASP A 64 -3.60 3.10 4.82
N ASP A 65 -3.96 4.22 4.19
CA ASP A 65 -3.16 4.85 3.15
C ASP A 65 -1.74 5.25 3.65
N ARG A 66 -1.60 5.60 4.94
CA ARG A 66 -0.30 5.94 5.53
C ARG A 66 0.58 4.71 5.67
N ALA A 67 -0.01 3.55 6.01
CA ALA A 67 0.71 2.29 6.04
C ALA A 67 1.23 1.90 4.65
N LEU A 68 0.42 2.12 3.62
CA LEU A 68 0.82 1.90 2.23
C LEU A 68 1.97 2.83 1.82
N LEU A 69 1.86 4.13 2.09
CA LEU A 69 2.94 5.10 1.83
C LEU A 69 4.24 4.71 2.52
N ARG A 70 4.19 4.31 3.80
CA ARG A 70 5.38 3.82 4.54
C ARG A 70 6.03 2.61 3.86
N ALA A 71 5.20 1.67 3.40
CA ALA A 71 5.70 0.47 2.73
C ALA A 71 6.38 0.80 1.40
N VAL A 72 5.77 1.67 0.58
CA VAL A 72 6.35 2.09 -0.71
C VAL A 72 7.64 2.88 -0.48
N ALA A 73 7.67 3.80 0.48
CA ALA A 73 8.87 4.55 0.82
C ALA A 73 10.02 3.64 1.30
N ALA A 74 9.72 2.61 2.09
CA ALA A 74 10.73 1.63 2.51
C ALA A 74 11.27 0.82 1.32
N LEU A 75 10.40 0.32 0.45
CA LEU A 75 10.81 -0.40 -0.77
C LEU A 75 11.60 0.49 -1.74
N HIS A 76 11.27 1.78 -1.83
CA HIS A 76 12.00 2.73 -2.66
C HIS A 76 13.44 2.90 -2.16
N ARG A 77 13.61 3.12 -0.85
CA ARG A 77 14.93 3.25 -0.22
C ARG A 77 15.78 1.99 -0.37
N GLU A 78 15.16 0.81 -0.30
CA GLU A 78 15.84 -0.48 -0.49
C GLU A 78 16.09 -0.83 -1.98
N ARG A 79 15.64 0.03 -2.92
CA ARG A 79 15.70 -0.18 -4.38
C ARG A 79 15.05 -1.50 -4.86
N ASP A 80 14.08 -2.02 -4.10
CA ASP A 80 13.43 -3.33 -4.35
C ASP A 80 12.03 -3.20 -5.01
N LEU A 81 11.62 -1.99 -5.40
CA LEU A 81 10.33 -1.75 -6.08
C LEU A 81 10.18 -2.52 -7.40
N ALA A 82 11.29 -2.71 -8.12
CA ALA A 82 11.28 -3.43 -9.38
C ALA A 82 11.23 -4.95 -9.19
N GLY A 83 11.65 -5.48 -8.03
CA GLY A 83 11.71 -6.91 -7.72
C GLY A 83 10.50 -7.44 -6.95
N CYS A 84 9.72 -6.55 -6.32
CA CYS A 84 8.64 -6.88 -5.41
C CYS A 84 7.25 -6.53 -5.98
N ALA A 85 6.31 -7.45 -5.86
CA ALA A 85 4.89 -7.13 -5.99
C ALA A 85 4.32 -6.79 -4.61
N LEU A 86 3.83 -5.56 -4.45
CA LEU A 86 3.17 -5.07 -3.24
C LEU A 86 1.66 -5.24 -3.35
N SER A 87 1.05 -5.80 -2.31
CA SER A 87 -0.41 -5.92 -2.17
C SER A 87 -0.89 -5.21 -0.91
N VAL A 88 -2.13 -4.73 -0.88
CA VAL A 88 -2.69 -4.00 0.26
C VAL A 88 -4.10 -4.49 0.60
N VAL A 89 -4.38 -4.64 1.89
CA VAL A 89 -5.73 -4.83 2.43
C VAL A 89 -6.08 -3.57 3.24
N PRO A 90 -7.01 -2.74 2.74
CA PRO A 90 -7.34 -1.46 3.35
C PRO A 90 -8.15 -1.70 4.63
N VAL A 91 -7.61 -1.27 5.76
CA VAL A 91 -8.26 -1.29 7.07
C VAL A 91 -8.03 0.04 7.76
N GLY A 92 -9.11 0.79 7.99
CA GLY A 92 -9.07 2.12 8.56
C GLY A 92 -10.38 2.87 8.35
N ALA A 93 -10.46 4.10 8.88
CA ALA A 93 -11.59 4.98 8.65
C ALA A 93 -11.68 5.38 7.16
N ALA A 94 -12.88 5.66 6.65
CA ALA A 94 -13.12 5.89 5.22
C ALA A 94 -12.21 6.98 4.62
N GLN A 95 -11.95 8.07 5.36
CA GLN A 95 -11.07 9.17 4.95
C GLN A 95 -9.60 8.75 4.79
N SER A 96 -9.18 7.72 5.52
CA SER A 96 -7.81 7.19 5.49
C SER A 96 -7.62 6.10 4.43
N LEU A 97 -8.63 5.83 3.61
CA LEU A 97 -8.64 4.80 2.55
C LEU A 97 -8.91 5.41 1.16
N THR A 98 -8.67 6.71 1.01
CA THR A 98 -8.95 7.46 -0.22
C THR A 98 -7.98 7.06 -1.33
N LEU A 99 -6.69 6.93 -1.01
CA LEU A 99 -5.65 6.54 -1.96
C LEU A 99 -5.82 5.09 -2.38
N THR A 100 -6.00 4.15 -1.44
CA THR A 100 -6.23 2.73 -1.75
C THR A 100 -7.48 2.54 -2.61
N ARG A 101 -8.55 3.29 -2.36
CA ARG A 101 -9.73 3.34 -3.24
C ARG A 101 -9.41 3.91 -4.63
N GLY A 102 -8.65 4.99 -4.71
CA GLY A 102 -8.20 5.59 -5.97
C GLY A 102 -7.36 4.63 -6.82
N LEU A 103 -6.59 3.75 -6.18
CA LEU A 103 -5.85 2.67 -6.83
C LEU A 103 -6.76 1.52 -7.32
N GLY A 104 -8.05 1.54 -6.99
CA GLY A 104 -9.01 0.51 -7.37
C GLY A 104 -8.96 -0.74 -6.49
N VAL A 105 -8.44 -0.63 -5.27
CA VAL A 105 -8.47 -1.73 -4.29
C VAL A 105 -9.93 -1.93 -3.82
N PRO A 106 -10.44 -3.18 -3.77
CA PRO A 106 -11.79 -3.44 -3.30
C PRO A 106 -12.01 -2.93 -1.87
N ALA A 107 -13.20 -2.39 -1.61
CA ALA A 107 -13.60 -2.01 -0.26
C ALA A 107 -13.88 -3.26 0.59
N GLY A 108 -13.48 -3.22 1.86
CA GLY A 108 -13.72 -4.28 2.83
C GLY A 108 -12.63 -5.37 2.84
N ALA A 109 -12.35 -5.88 4.05
CA ALA A 109 -11.23 -6.79 4.31
C ALA A 109 -11.28 -8.08 3.47
N VAL A 110 -12.46 -8.72 3.34
CA VAL A 110 -12.61 -10.00 2.61
C VAL A 110 -12.35 -9.82 1.11
N ALA A 111 -12.98 -8.82 0.48
CA ALA A 111 -12.86 -8.60 -0.95
C ALA A 111 -11.42 -8.21 -1.33
N ALA A 112 -10.79 -7.36 -0.52
CA ALA A 112 -9.39 -7.00 -0.70
C ALA A 112 -8.45 -8.20 -0.48
N ALA A 113 -8.65 -9.01 0.56
CA ALA A 113 -7.84 -10.20 0.79
C ALA A 113 -7.96 -11.22 -0.36
N ARG A 114 -9.16 -11.41 -0.92
CA ARG A 114 -9.33 -12.23 -2.13
C ARG A 114 -8.60 -11.65 -3.33
N ALA A 115 -8.61 -10.33 -3.50
CA ALA A 115 -7.84 -9.65 -4.54
C ALA A 115 -6.31 -9.79 -4.34
N VAL A 116 -5.82 -9.98 -3.11
CA VAL A 116 -4.38 -10.29 -2.88
C VAL A 116 -4.03 -11.69 -3.39
N LEU A 117 -4.92 -12.67 -3.16
CA LEU A 117 -4.70 -14.07 -3.53
C LEU A 117 -4.85 -14.27 -5.05
N GLU A 118 -5.96 -13.80 -5.61
CA GLU A 118 -6.36 -14.09 -6.99
C GLU A 118 -6.10 -12.92 -7.97
N GLY A 119 -5.70 -11.76 -7.46
CA GLY A 119 -5.55 -10.56 -8.28
C GLY A 119 -4.33 -10.60 -9.20
N ALA A 120 -4.43 -9.83 -10.30
CA ALA A 120 -3.33 -9.63 -11.23
C ALA A 120 -2.44 -8.44 -10.80
N GLU A 121 -1.13 -8.61 -10.97
CA GLU A 121 -0.16 -7.53 -10.75
C GLU A 121 -0.33 -6.45 -11.80
N ARG A 122 -0.28 -5.17 -11.39
CA ARG A 122 -0.24 -4.03 -12.29
C ARG A 122 1.02 -3.22 -12.03
N ARG A 123 1.61 -2.66 -13.09
CA ARG A 123 2.66 -1.64 -12.97
C ARG A 123 2.01 -0.28 -12.78
N LEU A 124 2.51 0.46 -11.81
CA LEU A 124 2.13 1.83 -11.50
C LEU A 124 3.41 2.67 -11.42
N ASP A 125 3.36 3.91 -11.88
CA ASP A 125 4.47 4.84 -11.74
C ASP A 125 4.33 5.67 -10.46
N LEU A 126 5.46 6.02 -9.87
CA LEU A 126 5.59 6.80 -8.65
C LEU A 126 6.34 8.09 -8.96
N LEU A 127 5.91 9.17 -8.34
CA LEU A 127 6.68 10.41 -8.29
C LEU A 127 7.55 10.39 -7.04
N VAL A 128 8.80 10.81 -7.20
CA VAL A 128 9.79 10.88 -6.13
C VAL A 128 10.36 12.30 -6.12
N ASP A 129 10.46 12.90 -4.95
CA ASP A 129 11.18 14.16 -4.77
C ASP A 129 12.71 13.93 -4.69
N ASP A 130 13.47 15.01 -4.66
CA ASP A 130 14.92 14.99 -4.52
C ASP A 130 15.42 14.53 -3.14
N SER A 131 14.52 14.43 -2.15
CA SER A 131 14.79 13.89 -0.82
C SER A 131 14.45 12.40 -0.70
N ASP A 132 14.25 11.69 -1.82
CA ASP A 132 13.74 10.31 -1.91
C ASP A 132 12.33 10.11 -1.30
N GLY A 133 11.59 11.20 -1.12
CA GLY A 133 10.20 11.21 -0.68
C GLY A 133 9.26 10.73 -1.78
N VAL A 134 8.38 9.77 -1.46
CA VAL A 134 7.44 9.18 -2.42
C VAL A 134 6.08 9.86 -2.33
N VAL A 135 5.55 10.28 -3.50
CA VAL A 135 4.20 10.81 -3.65
C VAL A 135 3.30 9.77 -4.31
N LEU A 136 2.20 9.42 -3.62
CA LEU A 136 1.14 8.54 -4.14
C LEU A 136 -0.18 9.31 -4.18
N GLY A 137 -0.84 9.36 -5.34
CA GLY A 137 -2.10 10.07 -5.52
C GLY A 137 -1.89 11.52 -5.97
N ASP A 138 -2.69 12.44 -5.42
CA ASP A 138 -2.73 13.83 -5.87
C ASP A 138 -1.59 14.67 -5.27
N LEU A 139 -0.82 15.35 -6.13
CA LEU A 139 0.19 16.34 -5.74
C LEU A 139 -0.40 17.74 -5.87
N ARG A 140 -0.47 18.50 -4.76
CA ARG A 140 -0.86 19.92 -4.80
C ARG A 140 0.36 20.81 -4.66
N ILE A 141 0.72 21.49 -5.75
CA ILE A 141 1.77 22.51 -5.75
C ILE A 141 1.12 23.87 -5.44
N PRO A 142 1.43 24.50 -4.30
CA PRO A 142 0.90 25.83 -4.01
C PRO A 142 1.48 26.88 -4.98
N PRO A 143 0.73 27.93 -5.34
CA PRO A 143 1.23 28.98 -6.22
C PRO A 143 2.44 29.70 -5.60
N VAL A 144 3.54 29.78 -6.35
CA VAL A 144 4.74 30.53 -5.98
C VAL A 144 4.44 32.03 -6.20
N GLY A 145 4.05 32.75 -5.15
CA GLY A 145 3.77 34.18 -5.29
C GLY A 145 2.93 34.89 -4.22
N ALA A 146 2.68 34.31 -3.04
CA ALA A 146 2.15 35.08 -1.91
C ALA A 146 3.26 35.28 -0.87
N GLY A 147 3.71 36.53 -0.75
CA GLY A 147 4.90 36.94 -0.01
C GLY A 147 4.94 36.52 1.46
N ARG A 148 6.19 36.41 1.93
CA ARG A 148 6.60 36.18 3.31
C ARG A 148 6.10 37.26 4.28
N SER A 149 5.62 36.82 5.44
CA SER A 149 5.94 37.35 6.79
C SER A 149 5.59 36.23 7.78
N SER A 150 6.46 35.64 8.61
CA SER A 150 7.64 36.13 9.32
C SER A 150 8.53 34.94 9.81
N SER A 151 9.86 35.17 9.82
CA SER A 151 10.94 34.55 10.64
C SER A 151 11.24 33.02 10.66
N VAL A 152 12.16 32.62 9.75
CA VAL A 152 13.36 31.69 9.83
C VAL A 152 13.20 30.17 10.20
N PRO A 153 14.12 29.26 9.76
CA PRO A 153 14.28 28.61 8.43
C PRO A 153 14.12 27.05 8.52
N GLU A 154 13.80 26.29 7.47
CA GLU A 154 14.71 25.77 6.44
C GLU A 154 13.95 25.55 5.12
N ASP A 155 14.53 26.05 4.04
CA ASP A 155 14.08 25.86 2.67
C ASP A 155 14.29 24.39 2.24
N VAL A 156 13.22 23.74 1.77
CA VAL A 156 13.34 22.59 0.85
C VAL A 156 12.66 22.98 -0.45
N SER A 157 13.45 23.52 -1.36
CA SER A 157 13.08 23.62 -2.77
C SER A 157 13.13 22.22 -3.36
N SER A 158 12.00 21.49 -3.34
CA SER A 158 11.95 20.15 -3.91
C SER A 158 11.95 20.23 -5.43
N SER A 159 13.07 19.80 -6.00
CA SER A 159 13.16 19.44 -7.41
C SER A 159 12.53 18.05 -7.59
N VAL A 160 11.58 17.93 -8.53
CA VAL A 160 10.93 16.65 -8.81
C VAL A 160 11.87 15.80 -9.67
N GLY A 161 12.35 14.69 -9.10
CA GLY A 161 13.16 13.70 -9.80
C GLY A 161 12.30 12.79 -10.69
N ALA A 162 12.94 12.18 -11.70
CA ALA A 162 12.28 11.30 -12.67
C ALA A 162 11.65 10.06 -12.01
N GLY A 163 10.46 9.67 -12.50
CA GLY A 163 9.57 8.71 -11.87
C GLY A 163 10.13 7.29 -11.69
N ALA A 164 9.73 6.63 -10.60
CA ALA A 164 10.08 5.25 -10.28
C ALA A 164 8.86 4.34 -10.49
N SER A 165 8.99 3.22 -11.18
CA SER A 165 7.85 2.29 -11.38
C SER A 165 7.77 1.24 -10.26
N ALA A 166 6.59 1.08 -9.67
CA ALA A 166 6.26 0.05 -8.69
C ALA A 166 5.25 -0.96 -9.26
N ARG A 167 5.36 -2.22 -8.85
CA ARG A 167 4.31 -3.22 -9.14
C ARG A 167 3.36 -3.35 -7.96
N VAL A 168 2.12 -2.89 -8.15
CA VAL A 168 1.05 -3.00 -7.17
C VAL A 168 -0.01 -3.98 -7.67
N ILE A 169 -0.39 -4.93 -6.82
CA ILE A 169 -1.53 -5.81 -7.06
C ILE A 169 -2.77 -5.09 -6.56
N ALA A 170 -3.53 -4.52 -7.48
CA ALA A 170 -4.86 -4.01 -7.23
C ALA A 170 -5.82 -4.83 -8.09
N GLY A 171 -6.34 -5.90 -7.50
CA GLY A 171 -7.37 -6.71 -8.13
C GLY A 171 -8.61 -5.86 -8.32
N ARG A 172 -9.07 -5.73 -9.57
CA ARG A 172 -10.47 -5.40 -9.82
C ARG A 172 -11.27 -6.59 -9.29
N ALA A 173 -12.09 -6.40 -8.27
CA ALA A 173 -13.18 -7.33 -8.04
C ALA A 173 -14.03 -7.29 -9.32
N GLY A 174 -14.03 -8.39 -10.09
CA GLY A 174 -14.90 -8.50 -11.25
C GLY A 174 -16.32 -8.27 -10.78
N VAL A 175 -16.92 -7.14 -11.18
CA VAL A 175 -18.37 -6.98 -11.08
C VAL A 175 -18.91 -7.92 -12.15
N ALA A 176 -19.36 -9.11 -11.75
CA ALA A 176 -20.28 -9.87 -12.57
C ALA A 176 -21.54 -9.03 -12.67
N ALA A 177 -21.66 -8.27 -13.76
CA ALA A 177 -22.91 -7.68 -14.18
C ALA A 177 -23.81 -8.84 -14.64
N GLU A 178 -24.52 -9.45 -13.70
CA GLU A 178 -25.65 -10.30 -14.05
C GLU A 178 -26.79 -9.38 -14.50
N GLY A 179 -26.94 -9.29 -15.82
CA GLY A 179 -28.11 -8.70 -16.44
C GLY A 179 -29.34 -9.51 -16.06
N HIS A 180 -30.23 -8.91 -15.26
CA HIS A 180 -31.60 -9.38 -15.14
C HIS A 180 -32.48 -8.43 -15.93
N ALA A 181 -32.75 -8.84 -17.17
CA ALA A 181 -33.86 -8.36 -17.97
C ALA A 181 -35.16 -8.66 -17.21
N TRP A 182 -35.89 -7.62 -16.84
CA TRP A 182 -37.29 -7.76 -16.42
C TRP A 182 -38.17 -7.63 -17.66
N LEU A 183 -38.80 -8.74 -18.04
CA LEU A 183 -40.16 -8.71 -18.58
C LEU A 183 -41.13 -8.64 -17.41
#